data_AF-A0AAU9KQ92-F1
#
_entry.id   AF-A0AAU9KQ92-F1
#
_cell.length_a   1.000
_cell.length_b   1.000
_cell.length_c   1.000
_cell.angle_alpha   90.00
_cell.angle_beta   90.00
_cell.angle_gamma   90.00
#
_symmetry.space_group_name_H-M   'P 1'
#
loop_
_entity.id
_entity.type
_entity.pdbx_description
1 polymer ?
#
loop_
_entity_poly.entity_id
_entity_poly.type
_entity_poly.pdbx_seq_one_letter_code
_entity_poly.pdbx_strand_id
1 'polypeptide(L)'
;MLNAKQRRKLLREQQQQQQKQEEGVCIEEQIEKETIETSSAIGKDEEKLNSKERRRLARQAKQKREVGTGEELTTGGSSAPVDDKQPLNAQQRRLLNRQDKRKHEGVESMKPVQKKRKKQTMEEDNDAYKSIHLTLFVGQLPFCATEEMIRKHFAKAGDIKIRMRTDKKTKKFKGTAFIEVKDSKALGAALSRHHTLLQGRRINVELTASGGGNKSENRRNKIDLLRKKQSNVQVEKTKALIQKHIDGPEYQLKQEDVDDRMIDFLSWFDYETAKNALDEYNRCVSDRVNNRKAFFMGILKRFRQTDGDE
;
A
#
# COMPACT_ATOMS: atom_id res chain seq x y z
N MET A 1 -44.76 14.64 -19.16
CA MET A 1 -43.31 14.97 -19.10
C MET A 1 -42.72 14.46 -17.80
N LEU A 2 -41.61 13.72 -17.81
CA LEU A 2 -40.96 13.25 -16.58
C LEU A 2 -40.39 14.43 -15.76
N ASN A 3 -40.65 14.42 -14.45
CA ASN A 3 -40.13 15.40 -13.51
C ASN A 3 -38.58 15.32 -13.43
N ALA A 4 -37.90 16.44 -13.20
CA ALA A 4 -36.44 16.56 -13.16
C ALA A 4 -35.76 15.52 -12.24
N LYS A 5 -36.39 15.17 -11.11
CA LYS A 5 -35.88 14.12 -10.20
C LYS A 5 -35.93 12.72 -10.82
N GLN A 6 -36.99 12.41 -11.57
CA GLN A 6 -37.15 11.12 -12.23
C GLN A 6 -36.17 10.95 -13.39
N ARG A 7 -35.91 12.02 -14.17
CA ARG A 7 -34.89 12.02 -15.23
C ARG A 7 -33.49 11.73 -14.69
N ARG A 8 -33.10 12.34 -13.56
CA ARG A 8 -31.81 12.08 -12.90
C ARG A 8 -31.68 10.64 -12.39
N LYS A 9 -32.76 10.07 -11.85
CA LYS A 9 -32.76 8.67 -11.39
C LYS A 9 -32.57 7.70 -12.57
N LEU A 10 -33.28 7.94 -13.66
CA LEU A 10 -33.24 7.11 -14.86
C LEU A 10 -31.87 7.16 -15.55
N LEU A 11 -31.23 8.34 -15.60
CA LEU A 11 -29.86 8.50 -16.11
C LEU A 11 -28.84 7.71 -15.28
N ARG A 12 -29.01 7.68 -13.95
CA ARG A 12 -28.13 6.95 -13.03
C ARG A 12 -28.31 5.44 -13.14
N GLU A 13 -29.55 4.98 -13.36
CA GLU A 13 -29.86 3.57 -13.62
C GLU A 13 -29.28 3.11 -14.97
N GLN A 14 -29.36 3.93 -16.02
CA GLN A 14 -28.73 3.64 -17.32
C GLN A 14 -27.20 3.56 -17.23
N GLN A 15 -26.54 4.48 -16.51
CA GLN A 15 -25.09 4.40 -16.29
C GLN A 15 -24.67 3.16 -15.50
N GLN A 16 -25.46 2.72 -14.51
CA GLN A 16 -25.18 1.49 -13.78
C GLN A 16 -25.38 0.24 -14.64
N GLN A 17 -26.34 0.26 -15.57
CA GLN A 17 -26.53 -0.85 -16.51
C GLN A 17 -25.39 -0.91 -17.54
N GLN A 18 -24.94 0.23 -18.06
CA GLN A 18 -23.77 0.29 -18.97
C GLN A 18 -22.50 -0.21 -18.27
N GLN A 19 -22.22 0.22 -17.04
CA GLN A 19 -21.07 -0.28 -16.28
C GLN A 19 -21.14 -1.79 -16.02
N LYS A 20 -22.33 -2.34 -15.77
CA LYS A 20 -22.51 -3.80 -15.60
C LYS A 20 -22.30 -4.57 -16.90
N GLN A 21 -22.70 -4.00 -18.04
CA GLN A 21 -22.47 -4.59 -19.36
C GLN A 21 -20.98 -4.55 -19.73
N GLU A 22 -20.30 -3.42 -19.51
CA GLU A 22 -18.84 -3.30 -19.70
C GLU A 22 -18.06 -4.25 -18.79
N GLU A 23 -18.47 -4.39 -17.51
CA GLU A 23 -17.89 -5.39 -16.60
C GLU A 23 -18.13 -6.83 -17.09
N GLY A 24 -19.27 -7.13 -17.72
CA GLY A 24 -19.59 -8.44 -18.29
C GLY A 24 -18.71 -8.80 -19.50
N VAL A 25 -18.54 -7.85 -20.44
CA VAL A 25 -17.70 -8.03 -21.63
C VAL A 25 -16.24 -8.26 -21.25
N CYS A 26 -15.73 -7.56 -20.23
CA CYS A 26 -14.37 -7.78 -19.72
C CYS A 26 -14.16 -9.15 -19.09
N ILE A 27 -15.22 -9.75 -18.52
CA ILE A 27 -15.16 -11.09 -17.91
C ILE A 27 -15.23 -12.17 -18.99
N GLU A 28 -16.07 -11.99 -20.01
CA GLU A 28 -16.15 -12.92 -21.15
C GLU A 28 -14.83 -12.95 -21.94
N GLU A 29 -14.18 -11.81 -22.19
CA GLU A 29 -12.84 -11.77 -22.81
C GLU A 29 -11.75 -12.43 -21.96
N GLN A 30 -11.92 -12.53 -20.64
CA GLN A 30 -10.99 -13.23 -19.75
C GLN A 30 -11.23 -14.75 -19.75
N ILE A 31 -12.49 -15.19 -19.85
CA ILE A 31 -12.86 -16.60 -19.93
C ILE A 31 -12.45 -17.20 -21.29
N GLU A 32 -12.56 -16.44 -22.38
CA GLU A 32 -12.07 -16.88 -23.70
C GLU A 32 -10.55 -17.02 -23.75
N LYS A 33 -9.81 -16.26 -22.93
CA LYS A 33 -8.34 -16.39 -22.81
C LYS A 33 -7.93 -17.57 -21.91
N GLU A 34 -8.65 -17.82 -20.81
CA GLU A 34 -8.38 -18.96 -19.91
C GLU A 34 -8.77 -20.32 -20.54
N THR A 35 -9.76 -20.36 -21.44
CA THR A 35 -10.18 -21.60 -22.11
C THR A 35 -9.20 -22.07 -23.20
N ILE A 36 -8.37 -21.17 -23.73
CA ILE A 36 -7.30 -21.52 -24.69
C ILE A 36 -6.07 -22.11 -23.97
N GLU A 37 -5.78 -21.67 -22.74
CA GLU A 37 -4.62 -22.14 -21.96
C GLU A 37 -4.84 -23.44 -21.16
N THR A 38 -6.10 -23.88 -20.98
CA THR A 38 -6.43 -25.04 -20.12
C THR A 38 -6.57 -26.38 -20.85
N SER A 39 -6.26 -26.46 -22.15
CA SER A 39 -6.31 -27.73 -22.91
C SER A 39 -5.05 -28.61 -22.79
N SER A 40 -4.06 -28.27 -21.96
CA SER A 40 -2.87 -29.09 -21.75
C SER A 40 -2.44 -29.21 -20.28
N ALA A 41 -3.19 -29.97 -19.46
CA ALA A 41 -2.64 -30.76 -18.35
C ALA A 41 -3.76 -31.46 -17.56
N ILE A 42 -4.02 -32.74 -17.88
CA ILE A 42 -4.73 -33.65 -16.98
C ILE A 42 -3.68 -34.54 -16.30
N GLY A 43 -3.72 -34.59 -14.96
CA GLY A 43 -3.20 -35.72 -14.19
C GLY A 43 -2.49 -35.39 -12.88
N LYS A 44 -3.23 -35.50 -11.76
CA LYS A 44 -2.93 -36.35 -10.56
C LYS A 44 -3.42 -35.71 -9.25
N ASP A 45 -4.29 -36.46 -8.57
CA ASP A 45 -4.71 -36.30 -7.17
C ASP A 45 -3.54 -36.45 -6.19
N GLU A 46 -3.52 -35.67 -5.10
CA GLU A 46 -3.55 -36.15 -3.70
C GLU A 46 -3.30 -35.02 -2.65
N GLU A 47 -4.13 -35.06 -1.62
CA GLU A 47 -4.02 -34.59 -0.23
C GLU A 47 -2.95 -33.56 0.18
N LYS A 48 -3.40 -32.34 0.56
CA LYS A 48 -2.84 -31.60 1.71
C LYS A 48 -3.93 -30.84 2.48
N LEU A 49 -4.40 -31.43 3.58
CA LEU A 49 -5.23 -30.73 4.57
C LEU A 49 -4.49 -29.53 5.19
N ASN A 50 -5.19 -28.40 5.31
CA ASN A 50 -4.65 -27.13 5.81
C ASN A 50 -4.35 -27.22 7.33
N SER A 51 -3.27 -26.59 7.80
CA SER A 51 -2.73 -26.73 9.18
C SER A 51 -3.76 -26.45 10.29
N LYS A 52 -4.82 -25.70 9.95
CA LYS A 52 -5.92 -25.34 10.85
C LYS A 52 -6.89 -26.51 11.10
N GLU A 53 -7.10 -27.38 10.12
CA GLU A 53 -7.98 -28.55 10.22
C GLU A 53 -7.33 -29.67 11.03
N ARG A 54 -6.03 -29.89 10.83
CA ARG A 54 -5.23 -30.85 11.62
C ARG A 54 -5.26 -30.53 13.11
N ARG A 55 -5.21 -29.23 13.46
CA ARG A 55 -5.27 -28.76 14.85
C ARG A 55 -6.67 -28.89 15.46
N ARG A 56 -7.73 -28.83 14.64
CA ARG A 56 -9.11 -28.97 15.08
C ARG A 56 -9.45 -30.43 15.39
N LEU A 57 -9.02 -31.35 14.51
CA LEU A 57 -9.14 -32.80 14.71
C LEU A 57 -8.37 -33.28 15.95
N ALA A 58 -7.15 -32.78 16.17
CA ALA A 58 -6.38 -33.10 17.37
C ALA A 58 -7.06 -32.63 18.68
N ARG A 59 -7.79 -31.51 18.64
CA ARG A 59 -8.55 -31.00 19.79
C ARG A 59 -9.80 -31.85 20.09
N GLN A 60 -10.52 -32.26 19.05
CA GLN A 60 -11.70 -33.11 19.20
C GLN A 60 -11.34 -34.52 19.69
N ALA A 61 -10.20 -35.07 19.24
CA ALA A 61 -9.69 -36.35 19.73
C ALA A 61 -9.30 -36.29 21.23
N LYS A 62 -8.85 -35.13 21.71
CA LYS A 62 -8.50 -34.94 23.13
C LYS A 62 -9.74 -34.82 24.02
N GLN A 63 -10.76 -34.10 23.56
CA GLN A 63 -12.06 -34.01 24.26
C GLN A 63 -12.79 -35.34 24.36
N LYS A 64 -12.68 -36.21 23.34
CA LYS A 64 -13.28 -37.56 23.39
C LYS A 64 -12.57 -38.51 24.35
N ARG A 65 -11.30 -38.25 24.71
CA ARG A 65 -10.54 -39.06 25.68
C ARG A 65 -10.83 -38.68 27.13
N GLU A 66 -11.31 -37.48 27.39
CA GLU A 66 -11.56 -36.98 28.75
C GLU A 66 -12.97 -37.32 29.28
N VAL A 67 -13.87 -37.88 28.46
CA VAL A 67 -15.28 -38.18 28.84
C VAL A 67 -15.52 -39.67 29.12
N GLY A 68 -14.49 -40.53 29.02
CA GLY A 68 -14.63 -41.99 29.10
C GLY A 68 -13.84 -42.65 30.24
N THR A 69 -14.10 -42.31 31.50
CA THR A 69 -13.79 -43.14 32.68
C THR A 69 -14.72 -42.72 33.82
N GLY A 70 -15.61 -43.62 34.23
CA GLY A 70 -16.73 -43.40 35.15
C GLY A 70 -16.44 -43.57 36.65
N GLU A 71 -17.56 -43.51 37.39
CA GLU A 71 -17.86 -43.68 38.83
C GLU A 71 -17.30 -44.99 39.45
N GLU A 72 -17.04 -45.16 40.77
CA GLU A 72 -17.99 -45.19 41.93
C GLU A 72 -17.27 -45.25 43.32
N LEU A 73 -17.93 -44.72 44.39
CA LEU A 73 -18.01 -45.07 45.86
C LEU A 73 -16.74 -45.35 46.75
N THR A 74 -16.52 -44.97 48.04
CA THR A 74 -17.33 -44.87 49.30
C THR A 74 -16.66 -44.04 50.47
N THR A 75 -17.51 -43.46 51.36
CA THR A 75 -17.46 -43.28 52.85
C THR A 75 -16.43 -42.42 53.65
N GLY A 76 -16.93 -41.43 54.42
CA GLY A 76 -16.65 -41.30 55.88
C GLY A 76 -16.14 -39.97 56.51
N GLY A 77 -17.04 -39.10 57.01
CA GLY A 77 -16.99 -38.47 58.36
C GLY A 77 -16.31 -37.09 58.67
N SER A 78 -17.15 -36.03 58.84
CA SER A 78 -17.20 -34.95 59.88
C SER A 78 -15.92 -34.19 60.34
N SER A 79 -15.80 -32.84 60.39
CA SER A 79 -16.64 -31.84 61.11
C SER A 79 -16.46 -30.38 60.62
N ALA A 80 -17.53 -29.56 60.70
CA ALA A 80 -17.71 -28.14 60.35
C ALA A 80 -17.02 -27.14 61.35
N PRO A 81 -17.07 -25.77 61.23
CA PRO A 81 -17.93 -24.93 60.36
C PRO A 81 -17.31 -23.68 59.66
N VAL A 82 -17.87 -23.42 58.47
CA VAL A 82 -18.31 -22.16 57.80
C VAL A 82 -17.67 -20.82 58.19
N ASP A 83 -17.03 -20.17 57.20
CA ASP A 83 -17.03 -18.70 57.07
C ASP A 83 -17.16 -18.30 55.58
N ASP A 84 -18.14 -17.43 55.32
CA ASP A 84 -18.67 -17.04 54.01
C ASP A 84 -17.70 -16.12 53.25
N LYS A 85 -17.13 -16.59 52.12
CA LYS A 85 -16.54 -15.70 51.09
C LYS A 85 -16.87 -16.19 49.69
N GLN A 86 -17.66 -15.38 48.98
CA GLN A 86 -17.99 -15.51 47.56
C GLN A 86 -16.75 -15.79 46.69
N PRO A 87 -16.84 -16.61 45.63
CA PRO A 87 -15.71 -16.92 44.78
C PRO A 87 -15.26 -15.68 43.98
N LEU A 88 -14.09 -15.14 44.33
CA LEU A 88 -13.50 -13.98 43.66
C LEU A 88 -13.25 -14.22 42.16
N ASN A 89 -13.62 -13.23 41.35
CA ASN A 89 -13.44 -13.22 39.89
C ASN A 89 -11.95 -13.36 39.50
N ALA A 90 -11.66 -14.04 38.39
CA ALA A 90 -10.33 -14.43 37.92
C ALA A 90 -9.33 -13.25 37.78
N GLN A 91 -9.81 -12.02 37.62
CA GLN A 91 -8.98 -10.81 37.61
C GLN A 91 -8.43 -10.45 39.00
N GLN A 92 -9.20 -10.62 40.06
CA GLN A 92 -8.80 -10.28 41.43
C GLN A 92 -7.72 -11.23 41.96
N ARG A 93 -7.82 -12.53 41.65
CA ARG A 93 -6.78 -13.52 41.98
C ARG A 93 -5.43 -13.21 41.33
N ARG A 94 -5.43 -12.70 40.10
CA ARG A 94 -4.18 -12.32 39.40
C ARG A 94 -3.51 -11.09 39.99
N LEU A 95 -4.29 -10.16 40.53
CA LEU A 95 -3.77 -8.95 41.17
C LEU A 95 -3.14 -9.25 42.53
N LEU A 96 -3.75 -10.12 43.35
CA LEU A 96 -3.15 -10.56 44.61
C LEU A 96 -1.83 -11.32 44.37
N ASN A 97 -1.82 -12.29 43.46
CA ASN A 97 -0.59 -13.02 43.12
C ASN A 97 0.52 -12.11 42.57
N ARG A 98 0.18 -10.96 41.95
CA ARG A 98 1.15 -9.98 41.45
C ARG A 98 1.65 -9.05 42.56
N GLN A 99 0.87 -8.84 43.63
CA GLN A 99 1.28 -8.07 44.79
C GLN A 99 2.17 -8.91 45.72
N ASP A 100 1.88 -10.20 45.90
CA ASP A 100 2.70 -11.11 46.71
C ASP A 100 4.08 -11.33 46.08
N LYS A 101 4.15 -11.41 44.74
CA LYS A 101 5.44 -11.47 44.01
C LYS A 101 6.28 -10.21 44.13
N ARG A 102 5.67 -9.05 44.36
CA ARG A 102 6.40 -7.77 44.53
C ARG A 102 6.89 -7.55 45.95
N LYS A 103 6.29 -8.22 46.95
CA LYS A 103 6.73 -8.14 48.35
C LYS A 103 7.92 -9.06 48.66
N HIS A 104 8.17 -10.08 47.83
CA HIS A 104 9.26 -11.04 48.04
C HIS A 104 10.60 -10.66 47.34
N GLU A 105 10.63 -9.65 46.47
CA GLU A 105 11.88 -9.25 45.79
C GLU A 105 12.25 -7.80 46.15
N GLY A 106 12.95 -7.67 47.27
CA GLY A 106 13.68 -6.46 47.67
C GLY A 106 15.00 -6.84 48.35
N VAL A 107 16.11 -6.36 47.76
CA VAL A 107 17.50 -6.24 48.26
C VAL A 107 18.55 -7.31 47.85
N GLU A 108 19.39 -6.86 46.88
CA GLU A 108 20.84 -7.02 46.61
C GLU A 108 21.54 -8.27 46.00
N SER A 109 22.10 -8.01 44.79
CA SER A 109 23.39 -8.39 44.15
C SER A 109 24.01 -9.80 44.21
N MET A 110 24.18 -10.43 43.04
CA MET A 110 25.45 -10.96 42.46
C MET A 110 25.24 -11.58 41.04
N LYS A 111 26.15 -11.33 40.08
CA LYS A 111 26.36 -12.13 38.83
C LYS A 111 27.12 -13.43 39.21
N PRO A 112 27.21 -14.55 38.42
CA PRO A 112 27.21 -14.67 36.94
C PRO A 112 26.61 -15.99 36.32
N VAL A 113 26.89 -16.20 35.02
CA VAL A 113 26.93 -17.46 34.21
C VAL A 113 25.73 -17.79 33.31
N GLN A 114 25.88 -17.44 32.03
CA GLN A 114 25.05 -17.91 30.92
C GLN A 114 25.44 -19.35 30.50
N LYS A 115 24.50 -20.29 30.55
CA LYS A 115 24.61 -21.59 29.86
C LYS A 115 24.09 -21.46 28.43
N LYS A 116 25.02 -21.34 27.48
CA LYS A 116 24.80 -21.53 26.03
C LYS A 116 24.30 -22.96 25.76
N ARG A 117 23.14 -23.11 25.12
CA ARG A 117 22.79 -24.34 24.39
C ARG A 117 23.25 -24.19 22.95
N LYS A 118 24.32 -24.91 22.60
CA LYS A 118 24.78 -25.16 21.22
C LYS A 118 23.70 -25.94 20.47
N LYS A 119 23.29 -25.47 19.29
CA LYS A 119 22.78 -26.35 18.22
C LYS A 119 23.39 -25.91 16.89
N GLN A 120 23.82 -26.92 16.15
CA GLN A 120 24.79 -26.97 15.07
C GLN A 120 24.54 -26.02 13.88
N THR A 121 25.67 -25.52 13.37
CA THR A 121 25.90 -24.79 12.12
C THR A 121 25.65 -25.70 10.91
N MET A 122 24.85 -25.20 9.97
CA MET A 122 25.07 -25.39 8.54
C MET A 122 25.21 -23.98 7.97
N GLU A 123 26.34 -23.73 7.35
CA GLU A 123 26.75 -22.47 6.77
C GLU A 123 26.06 -22.30 5.43
N GLU A 124 25.13 -21.36 5.34
CA GLU A 124 24.80 -20.68 4.09
C GLU A 124 24.94 -19.19 4.36
N ASP A 125 25.99 -18.61 3.79
CA ASP A 125 26.18 -17.18 3.65
C ASP A 125 24.98 -16.57 2.92
N ASN A 126 24.32 -15.60 3.55
CA ASN A 126 24.09 -14.28 2.95
C ASN A 126 23.35 -13.35 3.93
N ASP A 127 24.11 -12.45 4.52
CA ASP A 127 23.76 -11.04 4.66
C ASP A 127 22.39 -10.72 5.27
N ALA A 128 22.28 -11.04 6.56
CA ALA A 128 21.36 -10.37 7.48
C ALA A 128 21.79 -8.91 7.76
N TYR A 129 22.08 -8.12 6.72
CA TYR A 129 21.80 -6.70 6.83
C TYR A 129 20.30 -6.61 7.00
N LYS A 130 19.88 -6.15 8.17
CA LYS A 130 18.51 -5.75 8.51
C LYS A 130 17.93 -5.04 7.28
N SER A 131 17.27 -5.78 6.40
CA SER A 131 16.89 -5.32 5.07
C SER A 131 15.89 -4.22 5.32
N ILE A 132 16.36 -2.98 5.19
CA ILE A 132 15.48 -1.82 5.17
C ILE A 132 14.73 -2.01 3.87
N HIS A 133 13.65 -2.79 3.90
CA HIS A 133 12.79 -3.03 2.77
C HIS A 133 12.18 -1.68 2.40
N LEU A 134 12.81 -1.03 1.44
CA LEU A 134 12.42 0.25 0.90
C LEU A 134 11.12 0.02 0.13
N THR A 135 10.01 0.16 0.84
CA THR A 135 8.68 -0.13 0.31
C THR A 135 7.99 1.18 -0.07
N LEU A 136 7.52 1.24 -1.31
CA LEU A 136 6.73 2.30 -1.88
C LEU A 136 5.27 1.92 -1.90
N PHE A 137 4.40 2.90 -1.71
CA PHE A 137 2.98 2.79 -1.96
C PHE A 137 2.67 3.40 -3.32
N VAL A 138 1.98 2.64 -4.16
CA VAL A 138 1.45 3.12 -5.44
C VAL A 138 -0.07 3.12 -5.36
N GLY A 139 -0.67 4.28 -5.57
CA GLY A 139 -2.11 4.50 -5.58
C GLY A 139 -2.60 5.07 -6.90
N GLN A 140 -3.92 5.18 -7.02
CA GLN A 140 -4.60 5.70 -8.20
C GLN A 140 -4.30 4.91 -9.48
N LEU A 141 -4.02 3.61 -9.34
CA LEU A 141 -3.87 2.73 -10.50
C LEU A 141 -5.24 2.45 -11.14
N PRO A 142 -5.31 2.32 -12.47
CA PRO A 142 -6.52 1.86 -13.15
C PRO A 142 -6.88 0.44 -12.68
N PHE A 143 -8.17 0.13 -12.64
CA PHE A 143 -8.63 -1.19 -12.21
C PHE A 143 -8.22 -2.31 -13.17
N CYS A 144 -7.99 -1.96 -14.45
CA CYS A 144 -7.48 -2.86 -15.49
C CYS A 144 -5.95 -3.04 -15.45
N ALA A 145 -5.23 -2.37 -14.54
CA ALA A 145 -3.77 -2.48 -14.48
C ALA A 145 -3.34 -3.90 -14.11
N THR A 146 -2.49 -4.51 -14.94
CA THR A 146 -1.83 -5.78 -14.65
C THR A 146 -0.46 -5.56 -13.99
N GLU A 147 0.09 -6.60 -13.36
CA GLU A 147 1.42 -6.57 -12.78
C GLU A 147 2.49 -6.23 -13.83
N GLU A 148 2.36 -6.76 -15.04
CA GLU A 148 3.28 -6.53 -16.16
C GLU A 148 3.31 -5.06 -16.57
N MET A 149 2.16 -4.40 -16.64
CA MET A 149 2.09 -2.97 -16.97
C MET A 149 2.79 -2.13 -15.92
N ILE A 150 2.57 -2.43 -14.64
CA ILE A 150 3.26 -1.76 -13.53
C ILE A 150 4.76 -2.03 -13.64
N ARG A 151 5.17 -3.27 -13.92
CA ARG A 151 6.57 -3.64 -14.05
C ARG A 151 7.27 -2.91 -15.19
N LYS A 152 6.63 -2.80 -16.35
CA LYS A 152 7.10 -2.05 -17.52
C LYS A 152 7.26 -0.57 -17.19
N HIS A 153 6.28 0.01 -16.50
CA HIS A 153 6.31 1.42 -16.09
C HIS A 153 7.48 1.75 -15.16
N PHE A 154 7.74 0.87 -14.21
CA PHE A 154 8.83 1.00 -13.23
C PHE A 154 10.13 0.32 -13.67
N ALA A 155 10.30 -0.05 -14.94
CA ALA A 155 11.50 -0.74 -15.42
C ALA A 155 12.81 0.01 -15.12
N LYS A 156 12.79 1.36 -15.10
CA LYS A 156 13.95 2.20 -14.73
C LYS A 156 14.39 2.03 -13.26
N ALA A 157 13.52 1.51 -12.39
CA ALA A 157 13.84 1.22 -11.00
C ALA A 157 14.53 -0.14 -10.82
N GLY A 158 14.67 -0.95 -11.88
CA GLY A 158 15.33 -2.26 -11.82
C GLY A 158 14.46 -3.33 -11.17
N ASP A 159 15.09 -4.19 -10.37
CA ASP A 159 14.43 -5.34 -9.75
C ASP A 159 13.43 -4.92 -8.66
N ILE A 160 12.16 -5.07 -9.00
CA ILE A 160 11.02 -4.74 -8.15
C ILE A 160 10.18 -5.96 -7.81
N LYS A 161 9.75 -6.04 -6.55
CA LYS A 161 8.74 -7.00 -6.10
C LYS A 161 7.42 -6.27 -5.89
N ILE A 162 6.39 -6.69 -6.61
CA ILE A 162 5.08 -6.02 -6.63
C ILE A 162 4.11 -6.80 -5.74
N ARG A 163 3.36 -6.08 -4.91
CA ARG A 163 2.27 -6.63 -4.10
C ARG A 163 1.00 -5.84 -4.36
N MET A 164 0.17 -6.34 -5.26
CA MET A 164 -1.12 -5.75 -5.58
C MET A 164 -2.11 -5.98 -4.43
N ARG A 165 -2.89 -4.95 -4.07
CA ARG A 165 -3.93 -5.07 -3.04
C ARG A 165 -5.27 -5.36 -3.72
N THR A 166 -5.76 -6.57 -3.51
CA THR A 166 -7.11 -6.99 -3.89
C THR A 166 -8.07 -6.93 -2.70
N ASP A 167 -9.35 -6.76 -2.96
CA ASP A 167 -10.37 -6.90 -1.92
C ASP A 167 -10.56 -8.38 -1.56
N LYS A 168 -10.73 -8.69 -0.28
CA LYS A 168 -10.87 -10.07 0.21
C LYS A 168 -12.23 -10.68 -0.16
N LYS A 169 -13.25 -9.84 -0.36
CA LYS A 169 -14.61 -10.30 -0.65
C LYS A 169 -14.83 -10.51 -2.15
N THR A 170 -14.49 -9.49 -2.95
CA THR A 170 -14.76 -9.50 -4.40
C THR A 170 -13.57 -9.98 -5.22
N LYS A 171 -12.38 -10.16 -4.63
CA LYS A 171 -11.10 -10.43 -5.30
C LYS A 171 -10.69 -9.40 -6.36
N LYS A 172 -11.51 -8.36 -6.61
CA LYS A 172 -11.23 -7.26 -7.55
C LYS A 172 -10.02 -6.45 -7.07
N PHE A 173 -9.26 -5.93 -8.03
CA PHE A 173 -8.13 -5.05 -7.76
C PHE A 173 -8.61 -3.69 -7.22
N LYS A 174 -7.96 -3.21 -6.16
CA LYS A 174 -8.37 -1.95 -5.48
C LYS A 174 -7.74 -0.69 -6.09
N GLY A 175 -6.93 -0.80 -7.14
CA GLY A 175 -6.21 0.34 -7.70
C GLY A 175 -5.03 0.80 -6.82
N THR A 176 -4.53 -0.08 -5.95
CA THR A 176 -3.40 0.22 -5.05
C THR A 176 -2.44 -0.96 -4.96
N ALA A 177 -1.14 -0.71 -5.01
CA ALA A 177 -0.09 -1.71 -4.89
C ALA A 177 1.03 -1.23 -3.96
N PHE A 178 1.80 -2.18 -3.42
CA PHE A 178 3.08 -1.90 -2.76
C PHE A 178 4.20 -2.40 -3.65
N ILE A 179 5.25 -1.60 -3.79
CA ILE A 179 6.45 -1.98 -4.53
C ILE A 179 7.60 -2.02 -3.53
N GLU A 180 8.30 -3.14 -3.49
CA GLU A 180 9.49 -3.32 -2.67
C GLU A 180 10.72 -3.27 -3.58
N VAL A 181 11.63 -2.34 -3.29
CA VAL A 181 12.92 -2.19 -3.99
C VAL A 181 14.06 -2.57 -3.05
N LYS A 182 15.14 -3.10 -3.63
CA LYS A 182 16.39 -3.41 -2.91
C LYS A 182 17.30 -2.20 -2.79
N ASP A 183 17.38 -1.37 -3.83
CA ASP A 183 18.36 -0.29 -3.91
C ASP A 183 17.77 1.09 -3.56
N SER A 184 18.61 1.95 -2.96
CA SER A 184 18.28 3.36 -2.75
C SER A 184 18.17 4.13 -4.08
N LYS A 185 18.96 3.76 -5.09
CA LYS A 185 18.86 4.34 -6.45
C LYS A 185 17.52 3.97 -7.10
N ALA A 186 17.11 2.71 -6.98
CA ALA A 186 15.80 2.22 -7.43
C ALA A 186 14.65 2.98 -6.76
N LEU A 187 14.76 3.26 -5.46
CA LEU A 187 13.79 4.06 -4.73
C LEU A 187 13.64 5.46 -5.31
N GLY A 188 14.76 6.16 -5.55
CA GLY A 188 14.75 7.49 -6.15
C GLY A 188 14.15 7.49 -7.56
N ALA A 189 14.47 6.48 -8.37
CA ALA A 189 13.94 6.30 -9.71
C ALA A 189 12.44 5.96 -9.74
N ALA A 190 11.94 5.24 -8.74
CA ALA A 190 10.51 4.98 -8.61
C ALA A 190 9.75 6.22 -8.11
N LEU A 191 10.32 6.98 -7.17
CA LEU A 191 9.73 8.24 -6.69
C LEU A 191 9.67 9.32 -7.78
N SER A 192 10.61 9.33 -8.73
CA SER A 192 10.54 10.26 -9.86
C SER A 192 9.40 9.96 -10.85
N ARG A 193 8.78 8.76 -10.77
CA ARG A 193 7.59 8.39 -11.55
C ARG A 193 6.27 8.83 -10.89
N HIS A 194 6.32 9.61 -9.82
CA HIS A 194 5.13 10.22 -9.24
C HIS A 194 4.41 11.12 -10.27
N HIS A 195 3.08 11.04 -10.34
CA HIS A 195 2.21 11.78 -11.28
C HIS A 195 2.33 11.42 -12.77
N THR A 196 3.07 10.38 -13.12
CA THR A 196 3.09 9.84 -14.49
C THR A 196 1.74 9.21 -14.88
N LEU A 197 1.49 9.15 -16.17
CA LEU A 197 0.26 8.60 -16.74
C LEU A 197 0.35 7.09 -16.96
N LEU A 198 -0.72 6.38 -16.58
CA LEU A 198 -0.91 4.96 -16.86
C LEU A 198 -2.37 4.75 -17.28
N GLN A 199 -2.60 4.39 -18.56
CA GLN A 199 -3.94 4.26 -19.17
C GLN A 199 -4.85 5.47 -18.91
N GLY A 200 -4.36 6.68 -19.20
CA GLY A 200 -5.12 7.93 -19.00
C GLY A 200 -5.35 8.33 -17.53
N ARG A 201 -4.74 7.62 -16.56
CA ARG A 201 -4.81 7.98 -15.14
C ARG A 201 -3.44 8.31 -14.58
N ARG A 202 -3.35 9.42 -13.85
CA ARG A 202 -2.13 9.78 -13.11
C ARG A 202 -1.96 8.90 -11.88
N ILE A 203 -0.82 8.26 -11.77
CA ILE A 203 -0.49 7.42 -10.62
C ILE A 203 0.10 8.25 -9.48
N ASN A 204 -0.14 7.82 -8.24
CA ASN A 204 0.46 8.41 -7.06
C ASN A 204 1.51 7.45 -6.48
N VAL A 205 2.76 7.88 -6.36
CA VAL A 205 3.86 7.07 -5.78
C VAL A 205 4.38 7.74 -4.51
N GLU A 206 4.23 7.09 -3.36
CA GLU A 206 4.59 7.66 -2.05
C GLU A 206 5.49 6.71 -1.25
N LEU A 207 6.30 7.25 -0.34
CA LEU A 207 7.03 6.45 0.64
C LEU A 207 6.07 5.86 1.68
N THR A 208 6.22 4.56 1.99
CA THR A 208 5.40 3.95 3.03
C THR A 208 5.93 4.28 4.42
N ALA A 209 5.03 4.57 5.36
CA ALA A 209 5.35 4.52 6.77
C ALA A 209 5.26 3.06 7.23
N SER A 210 6.40 2.45 7.59
CA SER A 210 6.37 1.12 8.23
C SER A 210 5.84 1.24 9.67
N GLY A 211 4.89 0.38 10.04
CA GLY A 211 4.31 0.32 11.38
C GLY A 211 3.11 1.26 11.63
N GLY A 212 2.30 0.91 12.63
CA GLY A 212 1.06 1.62 13.01
C GLY A 212 -0.14 1.19 12.16
N GLY A 213 -1.25 0.80 12.79
CA GLY A 213 -2.48 0.47 12.08
C GLY A 213 -3.04 1.67 11.29
N ASN A 214 -3.97 1.40 10.36
CA ASN A 214 -4.56 2.43 9.46
C ASN A 214 -5.20 3.64 10.17
N LYS A 215 -5.49 3.53 11.47
CA LYS A 215 -6.09 4.60 12.29
C LYS A 215 -5.09 5.33 13.19
N SER A 216 -3.82 4.95 13.19
CA SER A 216 -2.80 5.59 14.02
C SER A 216 -2.54 7.01 13.54
N GLU A 217 -2.69 7.99 14.44
CA GLU A 217 -2.39 9.39 14.20
C GLU A 217 -0.90 9.60 13.89
N ASN A 218 -0.01 8.98 14.66
CA ASN A 218 1.44 9.01 14.42
C ASN A 218 1.82 8.56 13.00
N ARG A 219 1.10 7.57 12.46
CA ARG A 219 1.29 7.12 11.07
C ARG A 219 0.85 8.18 10.07
N ARG A 220 -0.30 8.84 10.31
CA ARG A 220 -0.82 9.91 9.43
C ARG A 220 0.16 11.08 9.39
N ASN A 221 0.57 11.57 10.56
CA ASN A 221 1.53 12.68 10.68
C ASN A 221 2.86 12.35 9.98
N LYS A 222 3.34 11.09 10.09
CA LYS A 222 4.55 10.65 9.38
C LYS A 222 4.35 10.62 7.87
N ILE A 223 3.21 10.14 7.37
CA ILE A 223 2.89 10.13 5.94
C ILE A 223 2.77 11.57 5.41
N ASP A 224 2.11 12.47 6.15
CA ASP A 224 1.96 13.87 5.74
C ASP A 224 3.31 14.58 5.70
N LEU A 225 4.21 14.30 6.64
CA LEU A 225 5.59 14.79 6.59
C LEU A 225 6.34 14.26 5.36
N LEU A 226 6.20 12.98 5.03
CA LEU A 226 6.84 12.37 3.86
C LEU A 226 6.31 12.97 2.55
N ARG A 227 4.99 13.19 2.46
CA ARG A 227 4.36 13.88 1.33
C ARG A 227 4.86 15.31 1.18
N LYS A 228 4.96 16.06 2.28
CA LYS A 228 5.49 17.43 2.27
C LYS A 228 6.97 17.47 1.84
N LYS A 229 7.78 16.50 2.29
CA LYS A 229 9.17 16.36 1.83
C LYS A 229 9.22 16.06 0.33
N GLN A 230 8.37 15.17 -0.15
CA GLN A 230 8.30 14.80 -1.56
C GLN A 230 7.84 15.97 -2.44
N SER A 231 6.80 16.71 -2.02
CA SER A 231 6.32 17.89 -2.75
C SER A 231 7.39 18.97 -2.82
N ASN A 232 8.11 19.22 -1.71
CA ASN A 232 9.21 20.19 -1.71
C ASN A 232 10.32 19.78 -2.68
N VAL A 233 10.70 18.49 -2.70
CA VAL A 233 11.70 17.99 -3.66
C VAL A 233 11.22 18.17 -5.11
N GLN A 234 9.92 17.97 -5.38
CA GLN A 234 9.35 18.16 -6.72
C GLN A 234 9.34 19.64 -7.13
N VAL A 235 8.99 20.54 -6.22
CA VAL A 235 9.03 22.00 -6.45
C VAL A 235 10.46 22.46 -6.72
N GLU A 236 11.45 22.02 -5.93
CA GLU A 236 12.85 22.38 -6.15
C GLU A 236 13.39 21.85 -7.49
N LYS A 237 13.04 20.62 -7.87
CA LYS A 237 13.35 20.09 -9.22
C LYS A 237 12.72 20.92 -10.33
N THR A 238 11.49 21.37 -10.14
CA THR A 238 10.76 22.18 -11.11
C THR A 238 11.40 23.56 -11.26
N LYS A 239 11.77 24.21 -10.15
CA LYS A 239 12.51 25.46 -10.16
C LYS A 239 13.86 25.31 -10.87
N ALA A 240 14.61 24.25 -10.58
CA ALA A 240 15.87 23.98 -11.25
C ALA A 240 15.70 23.75 -12.76
N LEU A 241 14.61 23.09 -13.16
CA LEU A 241 14.26 22.91 -14.58
C LEU A 241 13.97 24.25 -15.26
N ILE A 242 13.18 25.11 -14.62
CA ILE A 242 12.86 26.45 -15.12
C ILE A 242 14.14 27.30 -15.21
N GLN A 243 14.97 27.31 -14.18
CA GLN A 243 16.22 28.07 -14.17
C GLN A 243 17.14 27.68 -15.33
N LYS A 244 17.26 26.36 -15.60
CA LYS A 244 18.00 25.87 -16.76
C LYS A 244 17.46 26.40 -18.10
N HIS A 245 16.14 26.57 -18.21
CA HIS A 245 15.49 27.15 -19.39
C HIS A 245 15.56 28.68 -19.41
N ILE A 246 15.95 29.35 -18.33
CA ILE A 246 16.23 30.79 -18.31
C ILE A 246 17.68 31.05 -18.69
N ASP A 247 18.61 30.23 -18.19
CA ASP A 247 20.05 30.41 -18.41
C ASP A 247 20.52 29.89 -19.78
N GLY A 248 19.73 29.02 -20.43
CA GLY A 248 20.11 28.41 -21.71
C GLY A 248 19.94 29.38 -22.89
N PRO A 249 20.96 29.54 -23.76
CA PRO A 249 20.93 30.52 -24.86
C PRO A 249 19.91 30.20 -25.95
N GLU A 250 19.40 28.97 -26.00
CA GLU A 250 18.38 28.53 -26.96
C GLU A 250 16.94 28.87 -26.51
N TYR A 251 16.76 29.28 -25.25
CA TYR A 251 15.45 29.46 -24.64
C TYR A 251 15.10 30.94 -24.49
N GLN A 252 13.84 31.28 -24.78
CA GLN A 252 13.36 32.68 -24.75
C GLN A 252 12.65 33.05 -23.44
N LEU A 253 12.60 32.11 -22.48
CA LEU A 253 11.93 32.27 -21.21
C LEU A 253 12.74 33.20 -20.30
N LYS A 254 12.13 34.31 -19.87
CA LYS A 254 12.73 35.20 -18.87
C LYS A 254 12.22 34.87 -17.47
N GLN A 255 12.98 35.25 -16.45
CA GLN A 255 12.52 35.12 -15.05
C GLN A 255 11.21 35.89 -14.80
N GLU A 256 11.02 37.01 -15.48
CA GLU A 256 9.80 37.82 -15.41
C GLU A 256 8.58 37.10 -15.99
N ASP A 257 8.75 36.13 -16.87
CA ASP A 257 7.65 35.39 -17.50
C ASP A 257 7.09 34.28 -16.60
N VAL A 258 7.78 33.97 -15.49
CA VAL A 258 7.43 32.88 -14.57
C VAL A 258 6.80 33.43 -13.28
N ASP A 259 5.58 32.97 -12.98
CA ASP A 259 4.87 33.24 -11.72
C ASP A 259 4.94 32.02 -10.77
N ASP A 260 4.76 32.23 -9.46
CA ASP A 260 4.63 31.15 -8.46
C ASP A 260 3.54 30.13 -8.84
N ARG A 261 2.42 30.61 -9.40
CA ARG A 261 1.32 29.76 -9.87
C ARG A 261 1.76 28.79 -10.98
N MET A 262 2.72 29.18 -11.82
CA MET A 262 3.26 28.30 -12.85
C MET A 262 4.17 27.25 -12.26
N ILE A 263 4.97 27.62 -11.26
CA ILE A 263 5.85 26.68 -10.53
C ILE A 263 4.99 25.62 -9.84
N ASP A 264 3.93 26.04 -9.13
CA ASP A 264 2.99 25.12 -8.50
C ASP A 264 2.35 24.18 -9.52
N PHE A 265 1.95 24.72 -10.67
CA PHE A 265 1.29 23.95 -11.72
C PHE A 265 2.24 22.96 -12.39
N LEU A 266 3.48 23.37 -12.70
CA LEU A 266 4.54 22.51 -13.22
C LEU A 266 4.94 21.42 -12.22
N SER A 267 4.93 21.72 -10.92
CA SER A 267 5.24 20.74 -9.87
C SER A 267 4.24 19.59 -9.79
N TRP A 268 3.04 19.77 -10.35
CA TRP A 268 2.02 18.74 -10.38
C TRP A 268 2.21 17.72 -11.51
N PHE A 269 2.99 18.07 -12.53
CA PHE A 269 3.35 17.15 -13.61
C PHE A 269 4.62 16.37 -13.26
N ASP A 270 4.82 15.28 -13.99
CA ASP A 270 6.11 14.60 -14.02
C ASP A 270 7.14 15.42 -14.79
N TYR A 271 8.41 15.10 -14.59
CA TYR A 271 9.53 15.86 -15.14
C TYR A 271 9.49 15.98 -16.67
N GLU A 272 9.05 14.92 -17.34
CA GLU A 272 9.03 14.83 -18.81
C GLU A 272 7.92 15.72 -19.40
N THR A 273 6.71 15.65 -18.85
CA THR A 273 5.60 16.53 -19.25
C THR A 273 5.89 17.99 -18.93
N ALA A 274 6.50 18.29 -17.77
CA ALA A 274 6.90 19.65 -17.42
C ALA A 274 7.93 20.22 -18.42
N LYS A 275 8.88 19.40 -18.86
CA LYS A 275 9.85 19.79 -19.89
C LYS A 275 9.15 20.05 -21.24
N ASN A 276 8.27 19.15 -21.67
CA ASN A 276 7.52 19.32 -22.92
C ASN A 276 6.69 20.61 -22.93
N ALA A 277 6.08 20.97 -21.79
CA ALA A 277 5.32 22.21 -21.67
C ALA A 277 6.20 23.46 -21.78
N LEU A 278 7.43 23.42 -21.25
CA LEU A 278 8.41 24.50 -21.40
C LEU A 278 8.93 24.59 -22.85
N ASP A 279 9.17 23.45 -23.48
CA ASP A 279 9.60 23.39 -24.89
C ASP A 279 8.49 23.92 -25.83
N GLU A 280 7.21 23.62 -25.55
CA GLU A 280 6.09 24.18 -26.31
C GLU A 280 6.00 25.70 -26.14
N TYR A 281 6.21 26.21 -24.92
CA TYR A 281 6.29 27.64 -24.69
C TYR A 281 7.39 28.27 -25.54
N ASN A 282 8.61 27.73 -25.51
CA ASN A 282 9.72 28.24 -26.30
C ASN A 282 9.47 28.21 -27.82
N ARG A 283 8.73 27.20 -28.30
CA ARG A 283 8.35 27.11 -29.71
C ARG A 283 7.29 28.13 -30.12
N CYS A 284 6.34 28.44 -29.24
CA CYS A 284 5.19 29.28 -29.55
C CYS A 284 5.37 30.74 -29.15
N VAL A 285 6.33 31.07 -28.29
CA VAL A 285 6.63 32.45 -27.91
C VAL A 285 7.18 33.18 -29.13
N SER A 286 6.42 34.19 -29.54
CA SER A 286 6.82 35.16 -30.56
C SER A 286 6.73 36.55 -29.94
N ASP A 287 7.45 37.52 -30.50
CA ASP A 287 7.49 38.90 -30.00
C ASP A 287 6.12 39.62 -29.97
N ARG A 288 5.08 39.02 -30.59
CA ARG A 288 3.70 39.53 -30.59
C ARG A 288 2.90 39.20 -29.32
N VAL A 289 3.44 38.41 -28.39
CA VAL A 289 2.70 38.02 -27.17
C VAL A 289 2.84 39.09 -26.09
N ASN A 290 1.82 39.92 -25.91
CA ASN A 290 1.82 41.01 -24.92
C ASN A 290 1.77 40.51 -23.46
N ASN A 291 1.06 39.41 -23.19
CA ASN A 291 0.96 38.83 -21.84
C ASN A 291 1.52 37.40 -21.84
N ARG A 292 2.85 37.31 -21.79
CA ARG A 292 3.60 36.05 -21.78
C ARG A 292 3.21 35.14 -20.61
N LYS A 293 2.91 35.73 -19.44
CA LYS A 293 2.45 34.99 -18.25
C LYS A 293 1.12 34.27 -18.48
N ALA A 294 0.12 35.01 -18.97
CA ALA A 294 -1.19 34.44 -19.25
C ALA A 294 -1.12 33.41 -20.38
N PHE A 295 -0.28 33.65 -21.39
CA PHE A 295 -0.05 32.71 -22.49
C PHE A 295 0.53 31.39 -21.99
N PHE A 296 1.59 31.44 -21.18
CA PHE A 296 2.20 30.23 -20.63
C PHE A 296 1.24 29.47 -19.70
N MET A 297 0.50 30.18 -18.84
CA MET A 297 -0.58 29.57 -18.05
C MET A 297 -1.66 28.91 -18.93
N GLY A 298 -1.93 29.46 -20.11
CA GLY A 298 -2.83 28.88 -21.11
C GLY A 298 -2.31 27.54 -21.63
N ILE A 299 -1.03 27.47 -22.02
CA ILE A 299 -0.35 26.24 -22.45
C ILE A 299 -0.45 25.20 -21.34
N LEU A 300 -0.05 25.55 -20.11
CA LEU A 300 -0.08 24.65 -18.97
C LEU A 300 -1.50 24.09 -18.71
N LYS A 301 -2.53 24.93 -18.76
CA LYS A 301 -3.92 24.47 -18.60
C LYS A 301 -4.35 23.47 -19.67
N ARG A 302 -3.85 23.57 -20.91
CA ARG A 302 -4.11 22.59 -21.97
C ARG A 302 -3.49 21.25 -21.63
N PHE A 303 -2.23 21.20 -21.22
CA PHE A 303 -1.56 19.95 -20.80
C PHE A 303 -2.35 19.22 -19.71
N ARG A 304 -2.89 19.93 -18.71
CA ARG A 304 -3.72 19.30 -17.68
C ARG A 304 -4.96 18.58 -18.25
N GLN A 305 -5.53 19.11 -19.32
CA GLN A 305 -6.73 18.57 -19.98
C GLN A 305 -6.39 17.47 -20.98
N THR A 306 -5.33 17.65 -21.77
CA THR A 306 -4.90 16.71 -22.83
C THR A 306 -4.17 15.50 -22.29
N ASP A 307 -3.61 15.55 -21.07
CA ASP A 307 -2.99 14.40 -20.40
C ASP A 307 -3.95 13.21 -20.14
N GLY A 308 -5.22 13.31 -20.55
CA GLY A 308 -6.21 12.22 -20.53
C GLY A 308 -6.61 11.67 -21.89
N ASP A 309 -6.23 12.33 -23.00
CA ASP A 309 -6.64 12.03 -24.37
C ASP A 309 -5.38 11.89 -25.26
N GLU A 310 -4.69 10.75 -25.15
CA GLU A 310 -3.85 10.23 -26.25
C GLU A 310 -4.63 9.17 -27.03
#